data_AF-A0A4C1Z6A1-F1
#
_entry.id   AF-A0A4C1Z6A1-F1
#
_cell.length_a   1.000
_cell.length_b   1.000
_cell.length_c   1.000
_cell.angle_alpha   90.00
_cell.angle_beta   90.00
_cell.angle_gamma   90.00
#
_symmetry.space_group_name_H-M   'P 1'
#
loop_
_entity.id
_entity.type
_entity.pdbx_description
1 polymer ?
#
loop_
_entity_poly.entity_id
_entity_poly.type
_entity_poly.pdbx_seq_one_letter_code
_entity_poly.pdbx_strand_id
1 'polypeptide(L)'
;MVVDSLEVLHKHIDKDYLPRDYGGAQKSVSELSDMWRTEFSKEEMRKFFNETAKKRSDESKRPGGETVDPLAGSFRQLQLD
;
A
#
# COMPACT_ATOMS: atom_id res chain seq x y z
N MET A 1 11.65 3.31 -24.55
CA MET A 1 10.17 3.12 -24.54
C MET A 1 9.64 3.56 -23.19
N VAL A 2 9.31 4.84 -22.99
CA VAL A 2 8.57 5.29 -21.80
C VAL A 2 7.74 6.52 -22.21
N VAL A 3 6.73 6.34 -23.08
CA VAL A 3 5.82 7.46 -23.43
C VAL A 3 4.35 7.01 -23.52
N ASP A 4 4.04 5.72 -23.67
CA ASP A 4 2.64 5.24 -23.67
C ASP A 4 1.91 5.30 -22.31
N SER A 5 2.63 5.46 -21.20
CA SER A 5 2.05 5.25 -19.86
C SER A 5 1.24 6.44 -19.33
N LEU A 6 1.59 7.68 -19.68
CA LEU A 6 0.93 8.87 -19.12
C LEU A 6 -0.48 9.09 -19.69
N GLU A 7 -0.66 8.86 -20.99
CA GLU A 7 -1.99 8.97 -21.62
C GLU A 7 -2.96 7.92 -21.08
N VAL A 8 -2.48 6.71 -20.79
CA VAL A 8 -3.27 5.66 -20.14
C VAL A 8 -3.58 6.03 -18.69
N LEU A 9 -2.66 6.67 -17.97
CA LEU A 9 -2.87 7.13 -16.61
C LEU A 9 -3.99 8.17 -16.54
N HIS A 10 -4.03 9.12 -17.47
CA HIS A 10 -5.08 10.15 -17.57
C HIS A 10 -6.47 9.58 -17.88
N LYS A 11 -6.58 8.35 -18.41
CA LYS A 11 -7.88 7.68 -18.61
C LYS A 11 -8.49 7.17 -17.31
N HIS A 12 -7.66 6.92 -16.29
CA HIS A 12 -8.09 6.34 -15.01
C HIS A 12 -8.09 7.35 -13.87
N ILE A 13 -7.28 8.40 -13.98
CA ILE A 13 -7.11 9.43 -12.96
C ILE A 13 -7.30 10.79 -13.62
N ASP A 14 -8.18 11.61 -13.07
CA ASP A 14 -8.41 12.96 -13.59
C ASP A 14 -7.13 13.80 -13.50
N LYS A 15 -6.92 14.66 -14.49
CA LYS A 15 -5.74 15.51 -14.63
C LYS A 15 -5.58 16.46 -13.45
N ASP A 16 -6.69 16.84 -12.81
CA ASP A 16 -6.67 17.72 -11.65
C ASP A 16 -6.01 17.08 -10.41
N TYR A 17 -6.03 15.75 -10.31
CA TYR A 17 -5.42 15.02 -9.18
C TYR A 17 -3.96 14.60 -9.45
N LEU A 18 -3.47 14.82 -10.66
CA LEU A 18 -2.11 14.45 -11.04
C LEU A 18 -1.13 15.59 -10.75
N PRO A 19 0.06 15.29 -10.21
CA PRO A 19 1.12 16.28 -10.09
C PRO A 19 1.48 16.92 -11.43
N ARG A 20 1.91 18.17 -11.42
CA ARG A 20 2.41 18.90 -12.60
C ARG A 20 3.48 18.13 -13.38
N ASP A 21 4.38 17.44 -12.68
CA ASP A 21 5.44 16.63 -13.30
C ASP A 21 4.93 15.49 -14.19
N TYR A 22 3.66 15.09 -14.00
CA TYR A 22 2.97 14.06 -14.77
C TYR A 22 1.88 14.64 -15.69
N GLY A 23 1.93 15.93 -16.02
CA GLY A 23 0.97 16.56 -16.92
C GLY A 23 -0.40 16.85 -16.30
N GLY A 24 -0.49 16.88 -14.97
CA GLY A 24 -1.70 17.29 -14.24
C GLY A 24 -1.66 18.73 -13.70
N ALA A 25 -2.67 19.12 -12.95
CA ALA A 25 -2.81 20.48 -12.40
C ALA A 25 -2.33 20.62 -10.94
N GLN A 26 -2.09 19.51 -10.24
CA GLN A 26 -1.72 19.51 -8.81
C GLN A 26 -0.28 20.01 -8.58
N LYS A 27 0.08 20.25 -7.31
CA LYS A 27 1.45 20.60 -6.89
C LYS A 27 2.50 19.64 -7.44
N SER A 28 3.74 20.09 -7.54
CA SER A 28 4.83 19.23 -8.00
C SER A 28 5.04 18.05 -7.05
N VAL A 29 5.65 16.98 -7.57
CA VAL A 29 5.98 15.78 -6.79
C VAL A 29 6.86 16.13 -5.60
N SER A 30 7.80 17.07 -5.76
CA SER A 30 8.66 17.53 -4.65
C SER A 30 7.83 18.18 -3.55
N GLU A 31 6.96 19.13 -3.90
CA GLU A 31 6.12 19.83 -2.93
C GLU A 31 5.16 18.87 -2.21
N LEU A 32 4.58 17.91 -2.94
CA LEU A 32 3.73 16.88 -2.35
C LEU A 32 4.53 16.00 -1.39
N SER A 33 5.72 15.56 -1.78
CA SER A 33 6.60 14.76 -0.92
C SER A 33 6.93 15.49 0.38
N ASP A 34 7.28 16.78 0.31
CA ASP A 34 7.60 17.56 1.50
C ASP A 34 6.37 17.77 2.39
N MET A 35 5.20 18.05 1.81
CA MET A 35 3.94 18.13 2.56
C MET A 35 3.63 16.83 3.31
N TRP A 36 3.73 15.68 2.63
CA TRP A 36 3.48 14.38 3.26
C TRP A 36 4.51 14.05 4.34
N ARG A 37 5.79 14.40 4.14
CA ARG A 37 6.82 14.25 5.18
C ARG A 37 6.49 15.06 6.42
N THR A 38 6.03 16.30 6.26
CA THR A 38 5.58 17.12 7.40
C THR A 38 4.36 16.50 8.09
N GLU A 39 3.38 16.02 7.32
CA GLU A 39 2.19 15.38 7.87
C GLU A 39 2.53 14.13 8.69
N PHE A 40 3.38 13.25 8.16
CA PHE A 40 3.82 12.05 8.85
C PHE A 40 4.72 12.33 10.05
N SER A 41 5.38 13.49 10.08
CA SER A 41 6.18 13.92 11.23
C SER A 41 5.34 14.43 12.40
N LYS A 42 4.03 14.66 12.21
CA LYS A 42 3.13 15.06 13.29
C LYS A 42 3.01 13.96 14.35
N GLU A 43 2.95 14.38 15.61
CA GLU A 43 2.90 13.45 16.74
C GLU A 43 1.61 12.59 16.73
N GLU A 44 0.50 13.15 16.24
CA GLU A 44 -0.78 12.45 16.09
C GLU A 44 -0.66 11.28 15.11
N MET A 45 -0.06 11.51 13.94
CA MET A 45 0.19 10.46 12.96
C MET A 45 1.12 9.38 13.54
N ARG A 46 2.17 9.79 14.27
CA ARG A 46 3.05 8.85 14.96
C ARG A 46 2.31 7.98 15.99
N LYS A 47 1.40 8.57 16.77
CA LYS A 47 0.54 7.83 17.71
C LYS A 47 -0.37 6.86 16.97
N PHE A 48 -1.05 7.31 15.93
CA PHE A 48 -1.92 6.48 15.10
C PHE A 48 -1.20 5.27 14.50
N PHE A 49 0.01 5.46 13.94
CA PHE A 49 0.79 4.36 13.39
C PHE A 49 1.25 3.38 14.47
N ASN A 50 1.71 3.87 15.62
CA ASN A 50 2.12 3.01 16.73
C ASN A 50 0.96 2.19 17.30
N GLU A 51 -0.24 2.77 17.40
CA GLU A 51 -1.44 2.06 17.83
C GLU A 51 -1.88 1.04 16.79
N THR A 52 -1.86 1.42 15.51
CA THR A 52 -2.24 0.53 14.40
C THR A 52 -1.28 -0.64 14.26
N ALA A 53 0.02 -0.44 14.49
CA ALA A 53 1.01 -1.52 14.51
C ALA A 53 0.73 -2.58 15.60
N LYS A 54 0.02 -2.20 16.67
CA LYS A 54 -0.39 -3.13 17.74
C LYS A 54 -1.70 -3.84 17.45
N LYS A 55 -2.48 -3.39 16.46
CA LYS A 55 -3.72 -4.05 16.07
C LYS A 55 -3.39 -5.43 15.51
N ARG A 56 -4.19 -6.42 15.92
CA ARG A 56 -4.13 -7.80 15.43
C ARG A 56 -5.49 -8.13 14.84
N SER A 57 -5.48 -9.00 13.83
CA SER A 57 -6.70 -9.57 13.28
C SER A 57 -7.31 -10.52 14.30
N ASP A 58 -8.61 -10.41 14.49
CA ASP A 58 -9.40 -11.39 15.23
C ASP A 58 -9.72 -12.56 14.29
N GLU A 59 -8.93 -13.62 14.38
CA GLU A 59 -9.04 -14.80 13.51
C GLU A 59 -10.40 -15.51 13.63
N SER A 60 -11.15 -15.31 14.71
CA SER A 60 -12.50 -15.87 14.86
C SER A 60 -13.49 -15.30 13.84
N LYS A 61 -13.20 -14.13 13.27
CA LYS A 61 -14.04 -13.45 12.27
C LYS A 61 -13.56 -13.67 10.84
N ARG A 62 -12.51 -14.48 10.63
CA ARG A 62 -11.97 -14.74 9.30
C ARG A 62 -13.00 -15.52 8.47
N PRO A 63 -13.44 -15.00 7.30
CA PRO A 63 -14.28 -15.76 6.38
C PRO A 63 -13.50 -17.00 5.89
N GLY A 64 -14.08 -18.19 6.02
CA GLY A 64 -13.46 -19.46 5.59
C GLY A 64 -13.07 -20.43 6.71
N GLY A 65 -13.39 -20.14 7.98
CA GLY A 65 -13.21 -21.07 9.12
C GLY A 65 -11.81 -21.06 9.73
N GLU A 66 -11.54 -21.92 10.72
CA GLU A 66 -10.26 -22.01 11.43
C GLU A 66 -9.08 -22.26 10.48
N THR A 67 -7.89 -21.88 10.93
CA THR A 67 -6.65 -22.01 10.16
C THR A 67 -6.41 -23.48 9.88
N VAL A 68 -6.62 -23.90 8.63
CA VAL A 68 -6.06 -25.16 8.14
C VAL A 68 -4.59 -25.17 8.48
N ASP A 69 -4.12 -26.26 9.09
CA ASP A 69 -2.74 -26.46 9.48
C ASP A 69 -1.82 -25.88 8.39
N PRO A 70 -0.88 -24.96 8.71
CA PRO A 70 0.01 -24.37 7.71
C PRO A 70 0.82 -25.42 6.92
N LEU A 71 0.87 -26.66 7.40
CA LEU A 71 1.44 -27.82 6.73
C LEU A 71 0.41 -28.73 6.01
N ALA A 72 -0.89 -28.44 6.07
CA ALA A 72 -1.95 -29.18 5.38
C ALA A 72 -1.91 -29.05 3.84
N GLY A 73 -0.95 -28.30 3.29
CA GLY A 73 -0.67 -28.28 1.87
C GLY A 73 0.09 -29.53 1.40
N SER A 74 0.18 -29.69 0.07
CA SER A 74 0.95 -30.74 -0.61
C SER A 74 2.47 -30.54 -0.53
N PHE A 75 3.03 -30.23 0.64
CA PHE A 75 4.48 -30.13 0.78
C PHE A 75 5.10 -31.52 0.57
N ARG A 76 5.94 -31.64 -0.45
CA ARG A 76 6.71 -32.86 -0.70
C ARG A 76 7.70 -33.05 0.44
N GLN A 77 7.62 -34.17 1.15
CA GLN A 77 8.61 -34.55 2.15
C GLN A 77 9.95 -34.81 1.45
N LEU A 78 11.02 -34.17 1.94
CA LEU A 78 12.38 -34.42 1.48
C LEU A 78 12.83 -35.77 2.05
N GLN A 79 12.99 -36.78 1.20
CA GLN A 79 13.64 -38.03 1.61
C GLN A 79 15.15 -37.84 1.59
N LEU A 80 15.77 -38.02 2.75
CA LEU A 80 17.22 -38.08 2.89
C LEU A 80 17.62 -39.55 2.87
N ASP A 81 18.50 -39.90 1.93
CA ASP A 81 19.18 -41.21 1.83
C ASP A 81 20.43 -41.21 2.73
#